data_AF-A0A821XHF4-F1
#
_entry.id   AF-A0A821XHF4-F1
#
_cell.length_a   1.000
_cell.length_b   1.000
_cell.length_c   1.000
_cell.angle_alpha   90.00
_cell.angle_beta   90.00
_cell.angle_gamma   90.00
#
_symmetry.space_group_name_H-M   'P 1'
#
loop_
_entity.id
_entity.type
_entity.pdbx_description
1 polymer ?
#
loop_
_entity_poly.entity_id
_entity_poly.type
_entity_poly.pdbx_seq_one_letter_code
_entity_poly.pdbx_strand_id
1 'polypeptide(L)'
;IIMGTVLHLLTEEQLKLLNRGPTYVPPCQMYVSSSCLSINEIIQKQYKSLQYDLNIVYDKLNVNLTQRMLISKKIKEKLTNVFSISLPNSLRERALYEKQLVQSIREHFKVNDLILRRTADQQNVFYLGNRNEFDEKTNDHIKT
;
A
#
# COMPACT_ATOMS: atom_id res chain seq x y z
N ILE A 1 1.68 19.10 3.93
CA ILE A 1 0.68 20.19 4.02
C ILE A 1 0.15 20.41 2.60
N ILE A 2 -1.16 20.38 2.40
CA ILE A 2 -1.78 20.60 1.09
C ILE A 2 -2.03 22.10 0.93
N MET A 3 -1.49 22.72 -0.12
CA MET A 3 -1.73 24.12 -0.46
C MET A 3 -2.56 24.17 -1.74
N GLY A 4 -3.76 24.76 -1.69
CA GLY A 4 -4.68 24.84 -2.83
C GLY A 4 -5.60 26.06 -2.75
N THR A 5 -5.80 26.73 -3.89
CA THR A 5 -6.51 28.01 -4.04
C THR A 5 -8.01 27.88 -4.35
N VAL A 6 -8.58 26.68 -4.36
CA VAL A 6 -10.03 26.47 -4.52
C VAL A 6 -10.44 25.32 -3.58
N LEU A 7 -11.42 25.59 -2.72
CA LEU A 7 -12.05 24.60 -1.82
C LEU A 7 -12.79 23.54 -2.65
N HIS A 8 -12.07 22.60 -3.23
CA HIS A 8 -12.67 21.35 -3.69
C HIS A 8 -13.13 20.61 -2.43
N LEU A 9 -14.45 20.39 -2.30
CA LEU A 9 -15.10 19.80 -1.12
C LEU A 9 -14.66 18.34 -0.92
N LEU A 10 -13.42 18.15 -0.48
CA LEU A 10 -13.01 16.94 0.21
C LEU A 10 -13.60 16.98 1.61
N THR A 11 -14.10 15.84 2.06
CA THR A 11 -14.58 15.71 3.44
C THR A 11 -13.41 15.81 4.41
N GLU A 12 -13.70 16.14 5.67
CA GLU A 12 -12.67 16.24 6.72
C GLU A 12 -11.87 14.94 6.84
N GLU A 13 -12.53 13.79 6.72
CA GLU A 13 -11.88 12.48 6.80
C GLU A 13 -10.96 12.20 5.60
N GLN A 14 -11.37 12.61 4.39
CA GLN A 14 -10.51 12.51 3.20
C GLN A 14 -9.26 13.38 3.37
N LEU A 15 -9.40 14.60 3.89
CA LEU A 15 -8.27 15.49 4.18
C LEU A 15 -7.36 14.93 5.28
N LYS A 16 -7.91 14.34 6.34
CA LYS A 16 -7.13 13.67 7.39
C LYS A 16 -6.32 12.51 6.80
N LEU A 17 -6.94 11.68 5.97
CA LEU A 17 -6.28 10.55 5.32
C LEU A 17 -5.16 11.02 4.37
N LEU A 18 -5.39 12.07 3.58
CA LEU A 18 -4.37 12.61 2.68
C LEU A 18 -3.18 13.21 3.44
N ASN A 19 -3.42 13.83 4.59
CA ASN A 19 -2.36 14.44 5.40
C ASN A 19 -1.53 13.41 6.20
N ARG A 20 -2.17 12.34 6.68
CA ARG A 20 -1.51 11.36 7.56
C ARG A 20 -1.11 10.06 6.83
N GLY A 21 -1.66 9.84 5.65
CA GLY A 21 -1.61 8.55 4.96
C GLY A 21 -2.58 7.52 5.57
N PRO A 22 -2.78 6.39 4.88
CA PRO A 22 -3.48 5.24 5.47
C PRO A 22 -2.70 4.72 6.66
N THR A 23 -3.42 4.25 7.68
CA THR A 23 -2.78 3.65 8.85
C THR A 23 -2.19 2.32 8.43
N TYR A 24 -0.91 2.08 8.74
CA TYR A 24 -0.27 0.81 8.38
C TYR A 24 -1.07 -0.37 8.92
N VAL A 25 -1.51 -1.22 8.00
CA VAL A 25 -1.97 -2.57 8.30
C VAL A 25 -1.00 -3.52 7.61
N PRO A 26 -0.43 -4.50 8.33
CA PRO A 26 0.48 -5.46 7.72
C PRO A 26 -0.11 -6.09 6.44
N PRO A 27 0.63 -6.10 5.32
CA PRO A 27 0.14 -6.64 4.05
C PRO A 27 -0.28 -8.11 4.12
N CYS A 28 0.28 -8.88 5.06
CA CYS A 28 -0.09 -10.27 5.32
C CYS A 28 -1.47 -10.43 5.98
N GLN A 29 -2.02 -9.34 6.51
CA GLN A 29 -3.27 -9.33 7.28
C GLN A 29 -4.37 -8.55 6.55
N MET A 30 -4.03 -7.58 5.71
CA MET A 30 -5.01 -6.81 4.97
C MET A 30 -5.52 -7.56 3.72
N TYR A 31 -6.35 -8.60 3.92
CA TYR A 31 -7.09 -9.31 2.86
C TYR A 31 -8.25 -8.49 2.26
N VAL A 32 -8.05 -7.18 2.14
CA VAL A 32 -9.13 -6.23 1.85
C VAL A 32 -9.30 -6.03 0.34
N SER A 33 -8.43 -6.61 -0.48
CA SER A 33 -8.48 -6.48 -1.94
C SER A 33 -8.45 -7.83 -2.65
N SER A 34 -9.64 -8.31 -2.99
CA SER A 34 -9.95 -8.87 -4.33
C SER A 34 -9.08 -10.02 -4.84
N SER A 35 -8.50 -10.85 -3.99
CA SER A 35 -7.94 -12.12 -4.43
C SER A 35 -9.00 -13.19 -4.26
N CYS A 36 -9.49 -13.78 -5.36
CA CYS A 36 -10.28 -15.02 -5.38
C CYS A 36 -9.52 -16.24 -4.83
N LEU A 37 -8.39 -16.01 -4.16
CA LEU A 37 -7.46 -17.00 -3.67
C LEU A 37 -7.82 -17.33 -2.23
N SER A 38 -7.89 -18.62 -1.94
CA SER A 38 -7.93 -19.14 -0.58
C SER A 38 -6.67 -18.74 0.20
N ILE A 39 -6.78 -18.71 1.53
CA ILE A 39 -5.64 -18.45 2.44
C ILE A 39 -4.47 -19.40 2.13
N ASN A 40 -4.77 -20.66 1.80
CA ASN A 40 -3.75 -21.66 1.43
C ASN A 40 -3.00 -21.26 0.15
N GLU A 41 -3.70 -20.79 -0.88
CA GLU A 41 -3.05 -20.34 -2.12
C GLU A 41 -2.18 -19.10 -1.90
N ILE A 42 -2.60 -18.20 -1.02
CA ILE A 42 -1.83 -17.02 -0.63
C ILE A 42 -0.57 -17.43 0.12
N ILE A 43 -0.69 -18.31 1.12
CA ILE A 43 0.46 -18.86 1.87
C ILE A 43 1.44 -19.50 0.90
N GLN A 44 0.97 -20.32 -0.04
CA GLN A 44 1.83 -20.98 -1.03
C GLN A 44 2.54 -19.98 -1.93
N LYS A 45 1.84 -18.94 -2.42
CA LYS A 45 2.43 -17.89 -3.25
C LYS A 45 3.52 -17.11 -2.49
N GLN A 46 3.24 -16.69 -1.26
CA GLN A 46 4.20 -15.96 -0.43
C GLN A 46 5.39 -16.84 -0.05
N TYR A 47 5.13 -18.09 0.33
CA TYR A 47 6.19 -19.05 0.67
C TYR A 47 7.10 -19.35 -0.52
N LYS A 48 6.56 -19.42 -1.74
CA LYS A 48 7.38 -19.65 -2.96
C LYS A 48 8.39 -18.53 -3.19
N SER A 49 8.00 -17.27 -2.97
CA SER A 49 8.93 -16.13 -3.03
C SER A 49 10.01 -16.26 -1.95
N LEU A 50 9.60 -16.52 -0.71
CA LEU A 50 10.53 -16.68 0.41
C LEU A 50 11.48 -17.87 0.21
N GLN A 51 11.01 -18.96 -0.40
CA GLN A 51 11.80 -20.14 -0.66
C GLN A 51 12.97 -19.84 -1.61
N TYR A 52 12.76 -18.96 -2.60
CA TYR A 52 13.83 -18.52 -3.49
C TYR A 52 14.93 -17.79 -2.71
N ASP A 53 14.55 -16.83 -1.86
CA ASP A 53 15.50 -16.08 -1.04
C ASP A 53 16.23 -16.98 -0.03
N LEU A 54 15.51 -17.93 0.57
CA LEU A 54 16.09 -18.91 1.48
C LEU A 54 17.11 -19.81 0.79
N ASN A 55 16.85 -20.25 -0.44
CA ASN A 55 17.81 -21.07 -1.20
C ASN A 55 19.11 -20.30 -1.44
N ILE A 56 19.03 -19.02 -1.82
CA ILE A 56 20.21 -18.16 -1.96
C ILE A 56 21.02 -18.11 -0.66
N VAL A 57 20.34 -17.95 0.48
CA VAL A 57 21.00 -17.92 1.79
C VAL A 57 21.61 -19.27 2.15
N TYR A 58 20.90 -20.37 1.91
CA TYR A 58 21.38 -21.71 2.20
C TYR A 58 22.62 -22.07 1.37
N ASP A 59 22.67 -21.64 0.12
CA ASP A 59 23.81 -21.84 -0.77
C ASP A 59 25.01 -21.00 -0.30
N LYS A 60 24.79 -19.73 0.05
CA LYS A 60 25.85 -18.87 0.60
C LYS A 60 26.46 -19.39 1.91
N LEU A 61 25.64 -20.02 2.76
CA LEU A 61 26.05 -20.52 4.06
C LEU A 61 26.43 -22.02 4.06
N ASN A 62 26.43 -22.68 2.89
CA ASN A 62 26.69 -24.12 2.76
C ASN A 62 25.87 -24.98 3.74
N VAL A 63 24.60 -24.62 3.95
CA VAL A 63 23.71 -25.35 4.86
C VAL A 63 23.43 -26.74 4.29
N ASN A 64 23.59 -27.79 5.08
CA ASN A 64 23.34 -29.15 4.61
C ASN A 64 21.84 -29.41 4.35
N LEU A 65 21.53 -30.42 3.52
CA LEU A 65 20.16 -30.71 3.08
C LEU A 65 19.19 -30.92 4.25
N THR A 66 19.61 -31.65 5.28
CA THR A 66 18.78 -31.94 6.46
C THR A 66 18.41 -30.67 7.22
N GLN A 67 19.36 -29.76 7.41
CA GLN A 67 19.13 -28.46 8.03
C GLN A 67 18.24 -27.57 7.16
N ARG A 68 18.45 -27.54 5.84
CA ARG A 68 17.59 -26.80 4.90
C ARG A 68 16.14 -27.25 5.02
N MET A 69 15.89 -28.56 5.04
CA MET A 69 14.55 -29.12 5.20
C MET A 69 13.92 -28.73 6.54
N LEU A 70 14.67 -28.83 7.64
CA LEU A 70 14.18 -28.48 8.96
C LEU A 70 13.82 -26.99 9.08
N ILE A 71 14.70 -26.11 8.61
CA ILE A 71 14.48 -24.65 8.67
C ILE A 71 13.28 -24.28 7.78
N SER A 72 13.23 -24.81 6.56
CA SER A 72 12.14 -24.56 5.62
C SER A 72 10.79 -25.02 6.18
N LYS A 73 10.74 -26.19 6.83
CA LYS A 73 9.54 -26.67 7.53
C LYS A 73 9.11 -25.70 8.64
N LYS A 74 10.04 -25.30 9.52
CA LYS A 74 9.74 -24.36 10.62
C LYS A 74 9.25 -23.00 10.11
N ILE A 75 9.84 -22.49 9.03
CA ILE A 75 9.43 -21.23 8.41
C ILE A 75 8.02 -21.37 7.84
N LYS A 76 7.74 -22.45 7.12
CA LYS A 76 6.40 -22.71 6.56
C LYS A 76 5.34 -22.82 7.65
N GLU A 77 5.63 -23.54 8.73
CA GLU A 77 4.73 -23.66 9.90
C GLU A 77 4.47 -22.29 10.54
N LYS A 78 5.52 -21.49 10.77
CA LYS A 78 5.36 -20.12 11.30
C LYS A 78 4.53 -19.24 10.37
N LEU A 79 4.76 -19.33 9.06
CA LEU A 79 4.03 -18.57 8.07
C LEU A 79 2.54 -18.93 8.12
N THR A 80 2.21 -20.22 8.10
CA THR A 80 0.83 -20.71 8.24
C THR A 80 0.19 -20.18 9.52
N ASN A 81 0.87 -20.30 10.67
CA ASN A 81 0.34 -19.83 11.95
C ASN A 81 0.02 -18.33 11.95
N VAL A 82 0.89 -17.50 11.37
CA VAL A 82 0.65 -16.05 11.25
C VAL A 82 -0.59 -15.75 10.41
N PHE A 83 -0.79 -16.49 9.32
CA PHE A 83 -1.95 -16.31 8.44
C PHE A 83 -3.23 -16.99 8.92
N SER A 84 -3.15 -17.93 9.86
CA SER A 84 -4.31 -18.55 10.52
C SER A 84 -4.93 -17.69 11.61
N ILE A 85 -4.21 -16.68 12.11
CA ILE A 85 -4.73 -15.75 13.11
C ILE A 85 -5.73 -14.81 12.43
N SER A 86 -6.98 -14.85 12.88
CA SER A 86 -7.99 -13.90 12.44
C SER A 86 -7.65 -12.49 12.95
N LEU A 87 -7.84 -11.49 12.10
CA LEU A 87 -7.69 -10.10 12.54
C LEU A 87 -8.81 -9.73 13.49
N PRO A 88 -8.51 -8.91 14.52
CA PRO A 88 -9.52 -8.17 15.25
C PRO A 88 -10.48 -7.48 14.27
N ASN A 89 -11.79 -7.62 14.51
CA ASN A 89 -12.83 -7.04 13.66
C ASN A 89 -12.62 -5.52 13.46
N SER A 90 -12.18 -4.81 14.51
CA SER A 90 -11.87 -3.38 14.47
C SER A 90 -10.79 -3.02 13.44
N LEU A 91 -9.75 -3.84 13.30
CA LEU A 91 -8.69 -3.61 12.30
C LEU A 91 -9.20 -3.87 10.88
N ARG A 92 -10.05 -4.89 10.72
CA ARG A 92 -10.68 -5.21 9.43
C ARG A 92 -11.63 -4.10 8.99
N GLU A 93 -12.49 -3.64 9.89
CA GLU A 93 -13.43 -2.53 9.65
C GLU A 93 -12.70 -1.25 9.29
N ARG A 94 -11.66 -0.89 10.07
CA ARG A 94 -10.80 0.26 9.78
C ARG A 94 -10.16 0.15 8.39
N ALA A 95 -9.60 -1.00 8.05
CA ALA A 95 -8.95 -1.20 6.76
C ALA A 95 -9.93 -1.12 5.57
N LEU A 96 -11.15 -1.65 5.74
CA LEU A 96 -12.23 -1.51 4.75
C LEU A 96 -12.66 -0.05 4.60
N TYR A 97 -12.84 0.65 5.71
CA TYR A 97 -13.18 2.07 5.72
C TYR A 97 -12.12 2.93 5.03
N GLU A 98 -10.84 2.78 5.40
CA GLU A 98 -9.75 3.53 4.76
C GLU A 98 -9.64 3.20 3.27
N LYS A 99 -9.85 1.93 2.86
CA LYS A 99 -9.90 1.56 1.44
C LYS A 99 -11.04 2.26 0.70
N GLN A 100 -12.24 2.28 1.27
CA GLN A 100 -13.38 2.99 0.69
C GLN A 100 -13.10 4.49 0.60
N LEU A 101 -12.46 5.06 1.61
CA LEU A 101 -12.06 6.46 1.64
C LEU A 101 -11.05 6.80 0.53
N VAL A 102 -10.00 5.99 0.36
CA VAL A 102 -9.05 6.12 -0.77
C VAL A 102 -9.78 6.04 -2.11
N GLN A 103 -10.71 5.10 -2.26
CA GLN A 103 -11.46 4.94 -3.50
C GLN A 103 -12.34 6.17 -3.78
N SER A 104 -13.02 6.69 -2.76
CA SER A 104 -13.83 7.91 -2.86
C SER A 104 -13.01 9.13 -3.28
N ILE A 105 -11.76 9.26 -2.79
CA ILE A 105 -10.84 10.35 -3.17
C ILE A 105 -10.45 10.21 -4.64
N ARG A 106 -10.12 9.01 -5.09
CA ARG A 106 -9.77 8.74 -6.49
C ARG A 106 -10.92 9.05 -7.44
N GLU A 107 -12.13 8.65 -7.08
CA GLU A 107 -13.34 8.96 -7.85
C GLU A 107 -13.60 10.46 -7.87
N HIS A 108 -13.50 11.14 -6.73
CA HIS A 108 -13.65 12.59 -6.66
C HIS A 108 -12.62 13.31 -7.54
N PHE A 109 -11.35 12.88 -7.53
CA PHE A 109 -10.33 13.48 -8.38
C PHE A 109 -10.59 13.23 -9.87
N LYS A 110 -11.09 12.05 -10.23
CA LYS A 110 -11.43 11.72 -11.62
C LYS A 110 -12.62 12.54 -12.13
N VAL A 111 -13.67 12.66 -11.33
CA VAL A 111 -14.90 13.39 -11.71
C VAL A 111 -14.64 14.89 -11.86
N ASN A 112 -13.80 15.47 -11.00
CA ASN A 112 -13.53 16.91 -10.96
C ASN A 112 -12.24 17.31 -11.69
N ASP A 113 -11.62 16.38 -12.44
CA ASP A 113 -10.35 16.56 -13.13
C ASP A 113 -9.24 17.17 -12.26
N LEU A 114 -9.13 16.66 -11.03
CA LEU A 114 -8.15 17.12 -10.05
C LEU A 114 -6.89 16.27 -10.08
N ILE A 115 -5.80 16.90 -9.67
CA ILE A 115 -4.50 16.28 -9.53
C ILE A 115 -3.90 16.60 -8.16
N LEU A 116 -3.35 15.57 -7.52
CA LEU A 116 -2.55 15.70 -6.29
C LEU A 116 -1.10 15.29 -6.63
N ARG A 117 -0.17 16.24 -6.52
CA ARG A 117 1.24 16.03 -6.82
C ARG A 117 2.11 16.62 -5.73
N ARG A 118 3.22 15.97 -5.43
CA ARG A 118 4.25 16.56 -4.59
C ARG A 118 4.91 17.71 -5.35
N THR A 119 5.08 18.85 -4.71
CA THR A 119 5.85 19.97 -5.26
C THR A 119 7.34 19.61 -5.29
N ALA A 120 8.11 20.24 -6.18
CA ALA A 120 9.54 19.95 -6.33
C ALA A 120 10.40 20.40 -5.12
N ASP A 121 9.80 21.08 -4.14
CA ASP A 121 10.49 21.51 -2.94
C ASP A 121 10.82 20.35 -1.99
N GLN A 122 11.82 20.57 -1.14
CA GLN A 122 12.19 19.64 -0.07
C GLN A 122 11.20 19.67 1.11
N GLN A 123 10.13 20.47 1.04
CA GLN A 123 9.24 20.76 2.17
C GLN A 123 8.08 19.75 2.29
N ASN A 124 8.04 18.71 1.45
CA ASN A 124 6.96 17.71 1.42
C ASN A 124 5.57 18.38 1.27
N VAL A 125 5.51 19.44 0.46
CA VAL A 125 4.26 20.11 0.13
C VAL A 125 3.59 19.39 -1.05
N PHE A 126 2.26 19.38 -1.05
CA PHE A 126 1.47 18.78 -2.12
C PHE A 126 0.58 19.84 -2.75
N TYR A 127 0.66 19.95 -4.07
CA TYR A 127 -0.28 20.68 -4.91
C TYR A 127 -1.55 19.85 -5.07
N LEU A 128 -2.69 20.47 -4.80
CA LEU A 128 -4.01 19.94 -5.11
C LEU A 128 -4.78 20.99 -5.92
N GLY A 129 -5.13 20.67 -7.17
CA GLY A 129 -5.86 21.58 -8.04
C GLY A 129 -6.26 20.92 -9.36
N ASN A 130 -6.76 21.71 -10.31
CA ASN A 130 -7.18 21.22 -11.61
C ASN A 130 -5.96 20.77 -12.45
N ARG A 131 -6.13 19.68 -13.20
CA ARG A 131 -5.08 19.12 -14.05
C ARG A 131 -4.63 20.09 -15.14
N ASN A 132 -5.56 20.75 -15.83
CA ASN A 132 -5.24 21.64 -16.94
C ASN A 132 -4.45 22.86 -16.46
N GLU A 133 -4.85 23.47 -15.35
CA GLU A 133 -4.10 24.57 -14.73
C GLU A 133 -2.68 24.15 -14.32
N PHE A 134 -2.52 22.92 -13.83
CA PHE A 134 -1.21 22.38 -13.48
C PHE A 134 -0.33 22.18 -14.72
N ASP A 135 -0.90 21.62 -15.79
CA ASP A 135 -0.18 21.38 -17.05
C ASP A 135 0.21 22.70 -17.72
N GLU A 136 -0.66 23.72 -17.70
CA GLU A 136 -0.35 25.08 -18.16
C GLU A 136 0.85 25.68 -17.40
N LYS A 137 0.78 25.70 -16.06
CA LYS A 137 1.88 26.23 -15.22
C LYS A 137 3.19 25.49 -15.40
N THR A 138 3.12 24.18 -15.62
CA THR A 138 4.32 23.36 -15.85
C THR A 138 4.94 23.67 -17.22
N ASN A 139 4.11 23.83 -18.26
CA ASN A 139 4.59 24.17 -19.60
C ASN A 139 5.23 25.55 -19.67
N ASP A 140 4.71 26.53 -18.93
CA ASP A 140 5.32 27.87 -18.84
C ASP A 140 6.69 27.83 -18.15
N HIS A 141 6.84 26.99 -17.12
CA HIS A 141 8.12 26.77 -16.45
C HIS A 141 9.16 26.03 -17.29
N ILE A 142 8.76 25.17 -18.23
CA ILE A 142 9.69 24.44 -19.11
C ILE A 142 10.16 25.31 -20.29
N LYS A 143 9.38 26.32 -20.69
CA LYS A 143 9.71 27.24 -21.79
C LYS A 143 10.63 28.40 -21.39
N THR A 144 10.92 28.56 -20.10
CA THR A 144 11.79 29.61 -19.54
C THR A 144 13.13 29.01 -19.14
#